data_AF-A0A2D6JUF4-F1
#
_entry.id   AF-A0A2D6JUF4-F1
#
_cell.length_a   1.000
_cell.length_b   1.000
_cell.length_c   1.000
_cell.angle_alpha   90.00
_cell.angle_beta   90.00
_cell.angle_gamma   90.00
#
_symmetry.space_group_name_H-M   'P 1'
#
loop_
_entity.id
_entity.type
_entity.pdbx_description
1 polymer ?
#
loop_
_entity_poly.entity_id
_entity_poly.type
_entity_poly.pdbx_seq_one_letter_code
_entity_poly.pdbx_strand_id
1 'polypeptide(L)'
;MSKNDNSTLDYDGKDAVVTWDGRLCIHVAECGRARGDLFVTGRKPWCDPDRAPADEIVDVIERCPTGALTVRWKDGNEAESADKKNVVVIANNGPLYARGNLEIDGASDDMPGVRFRAALCRCGRSGNKPFCDNSHEDAGFRERGAIGDRGQALESEGGPLRIKRVKNGPLFVSGNLTILAGGGRAAWQGTEAVFCRCGGSQNAPFCDGTHATNGFEAD
;
A
#
# COMPACT_ATOMS: atom_id res chain seq x y z
N MET A 1 13.24 -14.64 -5.16
CA MET A 1 12.19 -14.82 -4.14
C MET A 1 10.88 -15.12 -4.87
N SER A 2 10.06 -16.02 -4.32
CA SER A 2 8.78 -16.42 -4.92
C SER A 2 7.74 -15.30 -4.77
N LYS A 3 6.79 -15.17 -5.70
CA LYS A 3 5.71 -14.17 -5.64
C LYS A 3 4.74 -14.36 -4.46
N ASN A 4 4.75 -15.53 -3.81
CA ASN A 4 3.81 -15.92 -2.75
C ASN A 4 4.53 -16.34 -1.46
N ASP A 5 5.63 -15.67 -1.14
CA ASP A 5 6.36 -15.92 0.10
C ASP A 5 5.68 -15.16 1.25
N ASN A 6 5.05 -15.89 2.18
CA ASN A 6 4.42 -15.30 3.37
C ASN A 6 5.39 -15.08 4.54
N SER A 7 6.71 -15.21 4.30
CA SER A 7 7.72 -14.99 5.32
C SER A 7 8.18 -13.53 5.38
N THR A 8 8.75 -13.19 6.52
CA THR A 8 9.54 -11.98 6.73
C THR A 8 11.03 -12.34 6.70
N LEU A 9 11.85 -11.47 6.12
CA LEU A 9 13.31 -11.62 6.07
C LEU A 9 13.97 -10.36 6.60
N ASP A 10 14.78 -10.53 7.64
CA ASP A 10 15.60 -9.46 8.22
C ASP A 10 17.03 -9.53 7.67
N TYR A 11 17.54 -8.36 7.28
CA TYR A 11 18.92 -8.13 6.87
C TYR A 11 19.57 -7.27 7.95
N ASP A 12 20.35 -7.90 8.81
CA ASP A 12 21.02 -7.24 9.93
C ASP A 12 22.35 -6.62 9.47
N GLY A 13 22.45 -5.29 9.58
CA GLY A 13 23.68 -4.52 9.44
C GLY A 13 24.11 -3.91 10.77
N LYS A 14 25.25 -3.22 10.79
CA LYS A 14 25.84 -2.64 12.02
C LYS A 14 24.92 -1.63 12.70
N ASP A 15 24.31 -0.75 11.92
CA ASP A 15 23.51 0.38 12.44
C ASP A 15 22.00 0.24 12.17
N ALA A 16 21.61 -0.64 11.23
CA ALA A 16 20.23 -0.83 10.81
C ALA A 16 19.88 -2.31 10.62
N VAL A 17 18.61 -2.62 10.81
CA VAL A 17 17.98 -3.86 10.33
C VAL A 17 16.98 -3.47 9.25
N VAL A 18 17.19 -3.98 8.03
CA VAL A 18 16.22 -3.83 6.93
C VAL A 18 15.36 -5.08 6.89
N THR A 19 14.04 -4.92 6.92
CA THR A 19 13.08 -6.03 6.85
C THR A 19 12.37 -6.02 5.51
N TRP A 20 12.24 -7.20 4.92
CA TRP A 20 11.33 -7.46 3.81
C TRP A 20 10.18 -8.35 4.28
N ASP A 21 8.95 -7.87 4.10
CA ASP A 21 7.71 -8.60 4.40
C ASP A 21 7.06 -9.11 3.11
N GLY A 22 7.21 -10.41 2.86
CA GLY A 22 6.68 -11.06 1.67
C GLY A 22 5.14 -11.06 1.60
N ARG A 23 4.45 -10.93 2.74
CA ARG A 23 2.97 -10.86 2.80
C ARG A 23 2.43 -9.61 2.10
N LEU A 24 3.23 -8.53 2.06
CA LEU A 24 2.88 -7.23 1.49
C LEU A 24 3.57 -6.97 0.15
N CYS A 25 4.57 -7.76 -0.22
CA CYS A 25 5.40 -7.50 -1.39
C CYS A 25 4.70 -7.95 -2.68
N ILE A 26 4.20 -6.99 -3.47
CA ILE A 26 3.63 -7.27 -4.80
C ILE A 26 4.65 -7.15 -5.94
N HIS A 27 5.95 -7.11 -5.63
CA HIS A 27 7.04 -7.10 -6.61
C HIS A 27 7.00 -5.96 -7.65
N VAL A 28 6.61 -4.74 -7.24
CA VAL A 28 6.69 -3.53 -8.10
C VAL A 28 8.13 -3.22 -8.59
N ALA A 29 9.12 -3.80 -7.89
CA ALA A 29 10.54 -3.76 -8.21
C ALA A 29 11.22 -2.38 -8.08
N GLU A 30 10.68 -1.47 -7.27
CA GLU A 30 11.35 -0.21 -6.90
C GLU A 30 12.72 -0.47 -6.25
N CYS A 31 12.78 -1.34 -5.23
CA CYS A 31 14.02 -1.69 -4.53
C CYS A 31 15.05 -2.38 -5.44
N GLY A 32 14.61 -3.31 -6.30
CA GLY A 32 15.50 -4.04 -7.21
C GLY A 32 16.01 -3.21 -8.39
N ARG A 33 15.37 -2.07 -8.69
CA ARG A 33 15.79 -1.12 -9.73
C ARG A 33 16.52 0.10 -9.16
N ALA A 34 16.55 0.26 -7.84
CA ALA A 34 17.31 1.31 -7.20
C ALA A 34 18.79 1.20 -7.57
N ARG A 35 19.42 2.35 -7.81
CA ARG A 35 20.88 2.42 -7.93
C ARG A 35 21.47 2.33 -6.53
N GLY A 36 22.70 1.81 -6.44
CA GLY A 36 23.42 1.66 -5.19
C GLY A 36 23.63 0.18 -4.85
N ASP A 37 24.18 -0.05 -3.66
CA ASP A 37 24.59 -1.37 -3.21
C ASP A 37 23.70 -1.92 -2.09
N LEU A 38 22.61 -1.24 -1.72
CA LEU A 38 21.67 -1.75 -0.73
C LEU A 38 20.98 -3.04 -1.20
N PHE A 39 20.43 -3.06 -2.41
CA PHE A 39 19.74 -4.22 -3.01
C PHE A 39 20.41 -4.61 -4.32
N VAL A 40 21.01 -5.80 -4.40
CA VAL A 40 21.71 -6.26 -5.62
C VAL A 40 21.19 -7.63 -6.05
N THR A 41 20.54 -7.68 -7.21
CA THR A 41 20.04 -8.94 -7.79
C THR A 41 21.17 -9.95 -7.98
N GLY A 42 20.97 -11.17 -7.47
CA GLY A 42 21.95 -12.25 -7.54
C GLY A 42 22.97 -12.28 -6.40
N ARG A 43 23.06 -11.22 -5.57
CA ARG A 43 23.89 -11.22 -4.36
C ARG A 43 23.23 -12.04 -3.24
N LYS A 44 24.06 -12.64 -2.38
CA LYS A 44 23.65 -13.31 -1.15
C LYS A 44 24.41 -12.70 0.05
N PRO A 45 23.73 -12.04 1.00
CA PRO A 45 22.31 -11.70 0.97
C PRO A 45 21.95 -10.70 -0.15
N TRP A 46 20.69 -10.69 -0.58
CA TRP A 46 20.19 -9.77 -1.61
C TRP A 46 20.27 -8.31 -1.14
N CYS A 47 19.88 -8.07 0.11
CA CYS A 47 19.99 -6.79 0.80
C CYS A 47 21.19 -6.80 1.76
N ASP A 48 21.94 -5.70 1.81
CA ASP A 48 23.09 -5.50 2.70
C ASP A 48 23.09 -4.05 3.23
N PRO A 49 22.59 -3.79 4.46
CA PRO A 49 22.53 -2.43 5.00
C PRO A 49 23.91 -1.78 5.23
N ASP A 50 24.98 -2.57 5.38
CA ASP A 50 26.33 -2.02 5.61
C ASP A 50 26.96 -1.41 4.35
N ARG A 51 26.31 -1.56 3.20
CA ARG A 51 26.80 -1.08 1.90
C ARG A 51 26.11 0.17 1.39
N ALA A 52 25.20 0.75 2.17
CA ALA A 52 24.50 1.97 1.80
C ALA A 52 24.56 2.97 2.95
N PRO A 53 24.72 4.27 2.65
CA PRO A 53 24.58 5.31 3.66
C PRO A 53 23.12 5.41 4.13
N ALA A 54 22.91 5.98 5.33
CA ALA A 54 21.61 5.98 5.98
C ALA A 54 20.51 6.68 5.17
N ASP A 55 20.84 7.76 4.45
CA ASP A 55 19.93 8.50 3.59
C ASP A 55 19.50 7.68 2.35
N GLU A 56 20.42 6.93 1.73
CA GLU A 56 20.11 5.99 0.65
C GLU A 56 19.20 4.86 1.15
N ILE A 57 19.44 4.35 2.36
CA ILE A 57 18.61 3.29 2.96
C ILE A 57 17.16 3.77 3.08
N VAL A 58 16.93 4.93 3.70
CA VAL A 58 15.59 5.50 3.86
C VAL A 58 14.96 5.74 2.48
N ASP A 59 15.65 6.43 1.57
CA ASP A 59 15.12 6.78 0.25
C ASP A 59 14.70 5.54 -0.56
N VAL A 60 15.52 4.49 -0.60
CA VAL A 60 15.18 3.27 -1.34
C VAL A 60 14.04 2.51 -0.67
N ILE A 61 14.03 2.46 0.66
CA ILE A 61 12.98 1.78 1.41
C ILE A 61 11.66 2.50 1.22
N GLU A 62 11.60 3.83 1.35
CA GLU A 62 10.39 4.68 1.22
C GLU A 62 9.75 4.64 -0.20
N ARG A 63 10.49 4.21 -1.22
CA ARG A 63 9.93 3.98 -2.57
C ARG A 63 9.03 2.75 -2.65
N CYS A 64 9.11 1.80 -1.71
CA CYS A 64 8.21 0.64 -1.66
C CYS A 64 6.74 1.04 -1.40
N PRO A 65 5.82 0.99 -2.37
CA PRO A 65 4.48 1.54 -2.19
C PRO A 65 3.56 0.69 -1.29
N THR A 66 4.02 -0.48 -0.84
CA THR A 66 3.17 -1.46 -0.13
C THR A 66 3.47 -1.61 1.35
N GLY A 67 4.52 -0.95 1.85
CA GLY A 67 4.98 -1.14 3.23
C GLY A 67 5.73 -2.45 3.45
N ALA A 68 6.05 -3.18 2.38
CA ALA A 68 6.78 -4.44 2.44
C ALA A 68 8.27 -4.29 2.78
N LEU A 69 8.82 -3.09 2.72
CA LEU A 69 10.18 -2.82 3.17
C LEU A 69 10.12 -1.85 4.34
N THR A 70 10.85 -2.15 5.39
CA THR A 70 11.07 -1.24 6.52
C THR A 70 12.53 -1.25 6.93
N VAL A 71 12.94 -0.21 7.63
CA VAL A 71 14.23 -0.16 8.33
C VAL A 71 13.98 0.20 9.79
N ARG A 72 14.72 -0.46 10.67
CA ARG A 72 14.82 -0.11 12.08
C ARG A 72 16.26 0.24 12.41
N TRP A 73 16.49 1.49 12.83
CA TRP A 73 17.79 1.92 13.32
C TRP A 73 18.06 1.36 14.71
N LYS A 74 19.28 0.89 14.96
CA LYS A 74 19.68 0.31 16.26
C LYS A 74 19.93 1.36 17.34
N ASP A 75 20.10 2.62 16.95
CA ASP A 75 20.17 3.78 17.85
C ASP A 75 18.80 4.24 18.36
N GLY A 76 17.71 3.67 17.83
CA GLY A 76 16.33 3.98 18.21
C GLY A 76 15.69 5.14 17.43
N ASN A 77 16.39 5.74 16.47
CA ASN A 77 15.80 6.77 15.61
C ASN A 77 14.65 6.21 14.76
N GLU A 78 13.59 7.00 14.59
CA GLU A 78 12.51 6.65 13.66
C GLU A 78 13.01 6.79 12.21
N ALA A 79 12.75 5.77 11.40
CA ALA A 79 13.26 5.73 10.04
C ALA A 79 12.28 6.25 8.98
N GLU A 80 10.97 6.20 9.27
CA GLU A 80 9.89 6.61 8.38
C GLU A 80 8.84 7.36 9.21
N SER A 81 8.25 8.40 8.61
CA SER A 81 7.17 9.18 9.22
C SER A 81 6.04 9.38 8.22
N ALA A 82 4.84 9.68 8.72
CA ALA A 82 3.69 9.85 7.85
C ALA A 82 3.86 11.03 6.88
N ASP A 83 3.46 10.82 5.63
CA ASP A 83 3.35 11.90 4.65
C ASP A 83 2.48 13.06 5.17
N LYS A 84 2.83 14.28 4.78
CA LYS A 84 2.06 15.49 5.12
C LYS A 84 0.61 15.46 4.61
N LYS A 85 0.32 14.62 3.61
CA LYS A 85 -1.01 14.45 2.99
C LYS A 85 -1.37 12.98 3.00
N ASN A 86 -2.64 12.67 3.26
CA ASN A 86 -3.13 11.33 2.96
C ASN A 86 -3.52 11.26 1.48
N VAL A 87 -2.96 10.28 0.79
CA VAL A 87 -3.13 10.09 -0.64
C VAL A 87 -3.53 8.65 -0.93
N VAL A 88 -4.54 8.47 -1.77
CA VAL A 88 -4.83 7.17 -2.41
C VAL A 88 -4.65 7.30 -3.91
N VAL A 89 -3.71 6.56 -4.48
CA VAL A 89 -3.54 6.45 -5.94
C VAL A 89 -4.33 5.25 -6.45
N ILE A 90 -5.19 5.48 -7.44
CA ILE A 90 -5.91 4.40 -8.13
C ILE A 90 -5.04 3.86 -9.26
N ALA A 91 -4.44 2.68 -9.04
CA ALA A 91 -3.64 2.04 -10.08
C ALA A 91 -4.55 1.47 -11.18
N ASN A 92 -4.19 1.71 -12.44
CA ASN A 92 -4.87 1.10 -13.58
C ASN A 92 -4.81 -0.42 -13.48
N ASN A 93 -5.99 -1.07 -13.50
CA ASN A 93 -6.14 -2.52 -13.37
C ASN A 93 -5.52 -3.13 -12.10
N GLY A 94 -5.12 -2.31 -11.13
CA GLY A 94 -4.29 -2.72 -9.99
C GLY A 94 -4.88 -2.32 -8.64
N PRO A 95 -4.08 -2.25 -7.57
CA PRO A 95 -4.55 -1.92 -6.23
C PRO A 95 -4.86 -0.42 -6.04
N LEU A 96 -5.34 -0.08 -4.84
CA LEU A 96 -5.31 1.26 -4.29
C LEU A 96 -4.00 1.44 -3.53
N TYR A 97 -3.12 2.36 -3.92
CA TYR A 97 -1.92 2.67 -3.13
C TYR A 97 -2.24 3.79 -2.15
N ALA A 98 -2.38 3.46 -0.87
CA ALA A 98 -2.60 4.41 0.21
C ALA A 98 -1.24 4.87 0.78
N ARG A 99 -1.11 6.17 1.05
CA ARG A 99 0.00 6.78 1.79
C ARG A 99 -0.52 7.83 2.77
N GLY A 100 0.11 7.95 3.94
CA GLY A 100 -0.30 8.89 4.98
C GLY A 100 -0.05 8.34 6.38
N ASN A 101 -0.84 8.76 7.37
CA ASN A 101 -0.86 8.13 8.70
C ASN A 101 -1.98 7.09 8.73
N LEU A 102 -1.69 5.86 8.31
CA LEU A 102 -2.69 4.83 8.06
C LEU A 102 -3.07 4.07 9.34
N GLU A 103 -4.36 4.00 9.61
CA GLU A 103 -4.95 3.15 10.65
C GLU A 103 -5.85 2.11 9.97
N ILE A 104 -5.27 0.98 9.58
CA ILE A 104 -5.96 -0.09 8.83
C ILE A 104 -6.52 -1.12 9.80
N ASP A 105 -7.84 -1.31 9.76
CA ASP A 105 -8.53 -2.31 10.56
C ASP A 105 -7.99 -3.73 10.28
N GLY A 106 -7.56 -4.39 11.36
CA GLY A 106 -6.96 -5.73 11.38
C GLY A 106 -5.68 -5.91 10.57
N ALA A 107 -4.93 -4.83 10.33
CA ALA A 107 -3.49 -4.96 10.07
C ALA A 107 -2.80 -5.56 11.30
N SER A 108 -1.83 -6.45 11.08
CA SER A 108 -1.06 -7.06 12.16
C SER A 108 -0.02 -6.09 12.71
N ASP A 109 0.24 -6.14 14.02
CA ASP A 109 1.25 -5.28 14.68
C ASP A 109 2.67 -5.53 14.14
N ASP A 110 2.92 -6.71 13.58
CA ASP A 110 4.19 -7.09 12.94
C ASP A 110 4.32 -6.63 11.46
N MET A 111 3.42 -5.75 11.00
CA MET A 111 3.46 -5.13 9.67
C MET A 111 3.72 -3.61 9.78
N PRO A 112 4.84 -3.16 10.36
CA PRO A 112 5.02 -1.74 10.71
C PRO A 112 4.95 -0.78 9.53
N GLY A 113 5.29 -1.21 8.31
CA GLY A 113 5.24 -0.37 7.10
C GLY A 113 3.82 0.05 6.71
N VAL A 114 2.80 -0.73 7.08
CA VAL A 114 1.40 -0.41 6.73
C VAL A 114 0.83 0.76 7.54
N ARG A 115 1.57 1.28 8.53
CA ARG A 115 1.28 2.54 9.21
C ARG A 115 1.44 3.76 8.30
N PHE A 116 2.20 3.62 7.21
CA PHE A 116 2.55 4.74 6.33
C PHE A 116 2.11 4.53 4.90
N ARG A 117 2.13 3.28 4.43
CA ARG A 117 1.89 2.94 3.02
C ARG A 117 1.41 1.52 2.83
N ALA A 118 0.42 1.33 1.98
CA ALA A 118 -0.18 0.02 1.73
C ALA A 118 -0.77 -0.07 0.31
N ALA A 119 -0.70 -1.27 -0.28
CA ALA A 119 -1.48 -1.61 -1.45
C ALA A 119 -2.75 -2.37 -1.04
N LEU A 120 -3.91 -1.77 -1.25
CA LEU A 120 -5.21 -2.34 -0.88
C LEU A 120 -5.88 -3.00 -2.08
N CYS A 121 -6.46 -4.18 -1.86
CA CYS A 121 -7.19 -4.92 -2.87
C CYS A 121 -8.49 -4.20 -3.26
N ARG A 122 -8.71 -4.04 -4.56
CA ARG A 122 -9.98 -3.55 -5.13
C ARG A 122 -10.61 -4.48 -6.16
N CYS A 123 -9.94 -5.59 -6.50
CA CYS A 123 -10.43 -6.57 -7.48
C CYS A 123 -11.28 -7.68 -6.85
N GLY A 124 -11.31 -7.79 -5.52
CA GLY A 124 -12.04 -8.83 -4.78
C GLY A 124 -11.34 -10.19 -4.69
N ARG A 125 -10.21 -10.39 -5.37
CA ARG A 125 -9.59 -11.73 -5.52
C ARG A 125 -8.40 -12.02 -4.61
N SER A 126 -7.84 -11.01 -3.94
CA SER A 126 -6.71 -11.22 -3.02
C SER A 126 -7.01 -12.26 -1.95
N GLY A 127 -6.06 -13.16 -1.68
CA GLY A 127 -6.05 -14.05 -0.53
C GLY A 127 -5.58 -13.38 0.76
N ASN A 128 -4.96 -12.20 0.67
CA ASN A 128 -4.44 -11.43 1.80
C ASN A 128 -5.24 -10.13 2.07
N LYS A 129 -6.58 -10.18 1.93
CA LYS A 129 -7.42 -8.99 2.13
C LYS A 129 -7.23 -8.41 3.55
N PRO A 130 -7.17 -7.07 3.71
CA PRO A 130 -7.49 -6.04 2.72
C PRO A 130 -6.35 -5.70 1.75
N PHE A 131 -5.18 -6.31 1.91
CA PHE A 131 -4.00 -6.04 1.08
C PHE A 131 -4.10 -6.71 -0.29
N CYS A 132 -3.39 -6.14 -1.27
CA CYS A 132 -3.24 -6.72 -2.59
C CYS A 132 -2.09 -7.73 -2.59
N ASP A 133 -2.27 -8.84 -3.31
CA ASP A 133 -1.32 -9.94 -3.48
C ASP A 133 -1.07 -10.27 -4.96
N ASN A 134 -1.33 -9.32 -5.86
CA ASN A 134 -1.33 -9.49 -7.32
C ASN A 134 -2.39 -10.41 -7.93
N SER A 135 -3.34 -10.98 -7.17
CA SER A 135 -4.43 -11.80 -7.74
C SER A 135 -5.28 -11.08 -8.81
N HIS A 136 -5.18 -9.75 -8.92
CA HIS A 136 -5.83 -8.98 -9.97
C HIS A 136 -5.26 -9.25 -11.38
N GLU A 137 -3.99 -9.67 -11.50
CA GLU A 137 -3.37 -10.04 -12.77
C GLU A 137 -4.04 -11.28 -13.34
N ASP A 138 -4.05 -12.37 -12.57
CA ASP A 138 -4.63 -13.66 -12.94
C ASP A 138 -6.15 -13.59 -13.10
N ALA A 139 -6.82 -12.76 -12.28
CA ALA A 139 -8.24 -12.52 -12.40
C ALA A 139 -8.64 -11.68 -13.63
N GLY A 140 -7.67 -11.15 -14.38
CA GLY A 140 -7.93 -10.30 -15.53
C GLY A 140 -8.69 -9.03 -15.17
N PHE A 141 -8.45 -8.46 -14.00
CA PHE A 141 -9.17 -7.26 -13.54
C PHE A 141 -8.96 -6.09 -14.51
N ARG A 142 -10.05 -5.42 -14.92
CA ARG A 142 -10.01 -4.31 -15.88
C ARG A 142 -10.83 -3.13 -15.35
N GLU A 143 -10.13 -2.14 -14.81
CA GLU A 143 -10.73 -0.92 -14.28
C GLU A 143 -9.69 0.21 -14.29
N ARG A 144 -10.02 1.37 -14.86
CA ARG A 144 -9.07 2.46 -15.16
C ARG A 144 -9.01 3.58 -14.12
N GLY A 145 -9.76 3.47 -13.03
CA GLY A 145 -9.83 4.46 -11.96
C GLY A 145 -10.44 5.77 -12.41
N ALA A 146 -11.46 5.69 -13.28
CA ALA A 146 -12.12 6.88 -13.80
C ALA A 146 -12.98 7.53 -12.70
N ILE A 147 -12.51 8.66 -12.17
CA ILE A 147 -13.21 9.42 -11.12
C ILE A 147 -13.88 10.62 -11.76
N GLY A 148 -15.21 10.64 -11.74
CA GLY A 148 -16.07 11.61 -12.43
C GLY A 148 -16.41 12.88 -11.64
N ASP A 149 -16.27 12.87 -10.31
CA ASP A 149 -16.72 13.96 -9.45
C ASP A 149 -15.57 14.59 -8.65
N ARG A 150 -15.61 15.92 -8.49
CA ARG A 150 -14.75 16.63 -7.54
C ARG A 150 -15.43 16.59 -6.18
N GLY A 151 -14.82 15.88 -5.22
CA GLY A 151 -15.28 15.94 -3.83
C GLY A 151 -15.05 17.31 -3.18
N GLN A 152 -15.34 17.42 -1.89
CA GLN A 152 -15.23 18.67 -1.14
C GLN A 152 -13.77 19.07 -0.93
N ALA A 153 -13.48 20.37 -1.03
CA ALA A 153 -12.17 20.90 -0.67
C ALA A 153 -11.85 20.60 0.80
N LEU A 154 -10.59 20.27 1.07
CA LEU A 154 -10.13 19.99 2.43
C LEU A 154 -9.82 21.30 3.18
N GLU A 155 -10.22 21.38 4.45
CA GLU A 155 -9.83 22.47 5.35
C GLU A 155 -8.40 22.28 5.90
N SER A 156 -7.91 21.04 5.94
CA SER A 156 -6.57 20.67 6.40
C SER A 156 -6.06 19.42 5.67
N GLU A 157 -4.74 19.18 5.71
CA GLU A 157 -4.10 18.03 5.09
C GLU A 157 -3.50 17.09 6.14
N GLY A 158 -3.36 15.81 5.79
CA GLY A 158 -2.72 14.81 6.66
C GLY A 158 -3.58 14.41 7.86
N GLY A 159 -2.92 14.04 8.97
CA GLY A 159 -3.57 13.42 10.12
C GLY A 159 -3.96 11.95 9.85
N PRO A 160 -4.57 11.25 10.82
CA PRO A 160 -4.95 9.85 10.66
C PRO A 160 -5.89 9.62 9.46
N LEU A 161 -5.57 8.60 8.66
CA LEU A 161 -6.41 8.03 7.62
C LEU A 161 -6.87 6.64 8.08
N ARG A 162 -8.10 6.56 8.56
CA ARG A 162 -8.71 5.32 9.07
C ARG A 162 -9.27 4.53 7.90
N ILE A 163 -8.91 3.26 7.79
CA ILE A 163 -9.37 2.35 6.74
C ILE A 163 -10.07 1.17 7.43
N LYS A 164 -11.41 1.22 7.46
CA LYS A 164 -12.25 0.19 8.06
C LYS A 164 -12.69 -0.82 7.02
N ARG A 165 -12.57 -2.11 7.36
CA ARG A 165 -13.12 -3.20 6.55
C ARG A 165 -14.59 -3.42 6.92
N VAL A 166 -15.43 -3.58 5.92
CA VAL A 166 -16.79 -4.07 6.12
C VAL A 166 -16.84 -5.51 5.66
N LYS A 167 -17.32 -6.39 6.54
CA LYS A 167 -17.54 -7.81 6.24
C LYS A 167 -18.39 -7.94 4.98
N ASN A 168 -17.92 -8.74 4.03
CA ASN A 168 -18.48 -8.95 2.70
C ASN A 168 -18.75 -7.64 1.95
N GLY A 169 -17.99 -6.59 2.26
CA GLY A 169 -18.30 -5.23 1.85
C GLY A 169 -17.07 -4.39 1.52
N PRO A 170 -17.29 -3.08 1.36
CA PRO A 170 -16.27 -2.14 0.89
C PRO A 170 -15.22 -1.82 1.96
N LEU A 171 -14.26 -0.98 1.58
CA LEU A 171 -13.39 -0.26 2.51
C LEU A 171 -14.00 1.11 2.78
N PHE A 172 -14.31 1.40 4.04
CA PHE A 172 -14.67 2.75 4.49
C PHE A 172 -13.40 3.48 4.89
N VAL A 173 -13.15 4.62 4.27
CA VAL A 173 -11.97 5.44 4.52
C VAL A 173 -12.40 6.78 5.07
N SER A 174 -11.85 7.18 6.22
CA SER A 174 -12.10 8.48 6.83
C SER A 174 -10.82 9.20 7.27
N GLY A 175 -10.81 10.52 7.10
CA GLY A 175 -9.63 11.38 7.28
C GLY A 175 -9.40 12.26 6.05
N ASN A 176 -8.52 13.26 6.15
CA ASN A 176 -8.27 14.23 5.08
C ASN A 176 -7.63 13.56 3.86
N LEU A 177 -8.43 13.16 2.87
CA LEU A 177 -8.00 12.31 1.76
C LEU A 177 -7.95 13.07 0.44
N THR A 178 -6.86 12.89 -0.28
CA THR A 178 -6.76 13.23 -1.71
C THR A 178 -6.63 11.95 -2.54
N ILE A 179 -7.48 11.79 -3.56
CA ILE A 179 -7.40 10.66 -4.49
C ILE A 179 -6.72 11.12 -5.78
N LEU A 180 -5.69 10.39 -6.20
CA LEU A 180 -5.00 10.60 -7.46
C LEU A 180 -5.42 9.51 -8.47
N ALA A 181 -5.72 9.92 -9.70
CA ALA A 181 -5.81 9.00 -10.82
C ALA A 181 -4.42 8.39 -11.14
N GLY A 182 -4.36 7.27 -11.86
CA GLY A 182 -3.10 6.59 -12.18
C GLY A 182 -2.04 7.45 -12.89
N GLY A 183 -2.44 8.55 -13.53
CA GLY A 183 -1.52 9.54 -14.11
C GLY A 183 -1.01 10.61 -13.13
N GLY A 184 -1.28 10.49 -11.83
CA GLY A 184 -0.86 11.43 -10.78
C GLY A 184 -1.75 12.66 -10.60
N ARG A 185 -2.75 12.87 -11.47
CA ARG A 185 -3.69 14.00 -11.37
C ARG A 185 -4.59 13.83 -10.13
N ALA A 186 -4.67 14.88 -9.31
CA ALA A 186 -5.69 14.98 -8.27
C ALA A 186 -7.09 14.94 -8.88
N ALA A 187 -7.86 13.92 -8.49
CA ALA A 187 -9.16 13.63 -9.08
C ALA A 187 -10.31 13.89 -8.11
N TRP A 188 -10.09 13.70 -6.81
CA TRP A 188 -11.10 13.89 -5.77
C TRP A 188 -10.45 14.25 -4.43
N GLN A 189 -11.17 14.98 -3.59
CA GLN A 189 -10.79 15.33 -2.22
C GLN A 189 -12.00 15.21 -1.29
N GLY A 190 -11.77 14.91 -0.02
CA GLY A 190 -12.82 14.86 0.97
C GLY A 190 -12.39 14.11 2.23
N THR A 191 -13.26 14.07 3.23
CA THR A 191 -12.98 13.45 4.52
C THR A 191 -13.47 12.02 4.65
N GLU A 192 -14.31 11.56 3.71
CA GLU A 192 -14.87 10.21 3.71
C GLU A 192 -14.98 9.67 2.27
N ALA A 193 -14.53 8.44 2.07
CA ALA A 193 -14.69 7.71 0.81
C ALA A 193 -14.99 6.24 1.08
N VAL A 194 -15.83 5.64 0.24
CA VAL A 194 -16.16 4.21 0.34
C VAL A 194 -15.65 3.53 -0.93
N PHE A 195 -14.56 2.78 -0.83
CA PHE A 195 -13.94 2.12 -1.97
C PHE A 195 -14.52 0.73 -2.21
N CYS A 196 -14.77 0.40 -3.48
CA CYS A 196 -15.11 -0.94 -3.90
C CYS A 196 -13.94 -1.88 -3.58
N ARG A 197 -14.24 -2.94 -2.81
CA ARG A 197 -13.31 -4.04 -2.53
C ARG A 197 -13.66 -5.31 -3.32
N CYS A 198 -14.88 -5.40 -3.87
CA CYS A 198 -15.40 -6.61 -4.50
C CYS A 198 -15.06 -6.75 -6.00
N GLY A 199 -14.55 -5.70 -6.65
CA GLY A 199 -14.22 -5.68 -8.08
C GLY A 199 -15.43 -5.57 -9.02
N GLY A 200 -16.66 -5.52 -8.52
CA GLY A 200 -17.88 -5.54 -9.33
C GLY A 200 -18.59 -4.20 -9.53
N SER A 201 -18.13 -3.13 -8.87
CA SER A 201 -18.83 -1.85 -8.92
C SER A 201 -18.82 -1.24 -10.32
N GLN A 202 -19.98 -0.74 -10.74
CA GLN A 202 -20.18 0.07 -11.94
C GLN A 202 -19.81 1.55 -11.73
N ASN A 203 -19.62 1.96 -10.47
CA ASN A 203 -19.12 3.29 -10.08
C ASN A 203 -17.70 3.21 -9.49
N ALA A 204 -16.89 2.27 -9.98
CA ALA A 204 -15.51 2.11 -9.52
C ALA A 204 -14.72 3.42 -9.71
N PRO A 205 -13.84 3.81 -8.76
CA PRO A 205 -13.34 3.00 -7.65
C PRO A 205 -14.25 2.97 -6.41
N PHE A 206 -15.37 3.69 -6.41
CA PHE A 206 -16.28 3.77 -5.28
C PHE A 206 -17.19 2.54 -5.17
N CYS A 207 -17.73 2.29 -3.99
CA CYS A 207 -18.74 1.27 -3.78
C CYS A 207 -20.12 1.77 -4.21
N ASP A 208 -20.88 0.93 -4.90
CA ASP A 208 -22.28 1.15 -5.29
C ASP A 208 -23.24 0.09 -4.73
N GLY A 209 -22.77 -0.73 -3.79
CA GLY A 209 -23.55 -1.82 -3.19
C GLY A 209 -23.49 -3.15 -3.94
N THR A 210 -22.83 -3.25 -5.10
CA THR A 210 -22.76 -4.51 -5.88
C THR A 210 -22.24 -5.72 -5.09
N HIS A 211 -21.43 -5.49 -4.05
CA HIS A 211 -20.92 -6.54 -3.16
C HIS A 211 -22.03 -7.38 -2.50
N ALA A 212 -23.22 -6.81 -2.27
CA ALA A 212 -24.34 -7.49 -1.63
C ALA A 212 -24.99 -8.55 -2.53
N THR A 213 -24.77 -8.50 -3.85
CA THR A 213 -25.44 -9.37 -4.83
C THR A 213 -24.47 -10.15 -5.71
N ASN A 214 -23.18 -9.83 -5.73
CA ASN A 214 -22.19 -10.47 -6.60
C ASN A 214 -21.41 -11.64 -5.95
N GLY A 215 -21.85 -12.11 -4.78
CA GLY A 215 -21.23 -13.22 -4.07
C GLY A 215 -19.85 -12.89 -3.47
N PHE A 216 -19.56 -11.62 -3.21
CA PHE A 216 -18.30 -11.22 -2.59
C PHE A 216 -18.22 -11.67 -1.13
N GLU A 217 -17.21 -12.47 -0.83
CA GLU A 217 -16.89 -12.92 0.51
C GLU A 217 -15.51 -12.41 0.94
N ALA A 218 -15.48 -11.72 2.08
CA ALA A 218 -14.26 -11.24 2.72
C ALA A 218 -14.59 -10.80 4.14
N ASP A 219 -13.71 -11.09 5.09
CA ASP A 219 -13.81 -10.49 6.43
C ASP A 219 -13.51 -8.98 6.41
#